data_AF-A0ABD5BM00-F1
#
_entry.id   AF-A0ABD5BM00-F1
#
_cell.length_a   1.000
_cell.length_b   1.000
_cell.length_c   1.000
_cell.angle_alpha   90.00
_cell.angle_beta   90.00
_cell.angle_gamma   90.00
#
_symmetry.space_group_name_H-M   'P 1'
#
loop_
_entity.id
_entity.type
_entity.pdbx_description
1 polymer ?
#
loop_
_entity_poly.entity_id
_entity_poly.type
_entity_poly.pdbx_seq_one_letter_code
_entity_poly.pdbx_strand_id
1 'polypeptide(L)' 'RAWNYVAVGCGRDLQWWKAFFSVVRMMGYNDWVSLEMEDLTMSVDAGIVSSVQALQQSISQ' A
#
# COMPACT_ATOMS: atom_id res chain seq x y z
N ARG A 1 -3.75 23.06 -1.98
CA ARG A 1 -4.54 21.84 -2.30
C ARG A 1 -4.00 20.75 -1.38
N ALA A 2 -4.76 20.36 -0.34
CA ALA A 2 -4.37 19.21 0.47
C ALA A 2 -4.54 17.96 -0.40
N TRP A 3 -3.53 17.10 -0.41
CA TRP A 3 -3.66 15.79 -1.05
C TRP A 3 -4.61 14.96 -0.18
N ASN A 4 -5.59 14.30 -0.81
CA ASN A 4 -6.45 13.37 -0.08
C ASN A 4 -5.77 12.00 -0.11
N TYR A 5 -5.44 11.49 1.07
CA TYR A 5 -4.85 10.16 1.24
C TYR A 5 -5.94 9.13 1.52
N VAL A 6 -5.74 7.93 1.01
CA VAL A 6 -6.65 6.79 1.20
C VAL A 6 -5.85 5.54 1.52
N ALA A 7 -6.46 4.61 2.24
CA ALA A 7 -5.82 3.33 2.59
C ALA A 7 -5.30 2.58 1.34
N VAL A 8 -4.21 1.83 1.52
CA VAL A 8 -3.65 0.97 0.48
C VAL A 8 -4.68 -0.10 0.12
N GLY A 9 -4.98 -0.26 -1.17
CA GLY A 9 -6.03 -1.14 -1.67
C GLY A 9 -7.41 -0.47 -1.84
N CYS A 10 -7.65 0.68 -1.23
CA CYS A 10 -8.90 1.44 -1.40
C CYS A 10 -8.82 2.52 -2.51
N GLY A 11 -7.62 3.04 -2.78
CA GLY A 11 -7.41 4.01 -3.88
C GLY A 11 -6.98 3.35 -5.20
N ARG A 12 -5.85 2.63 -5.15
CA ARG A 12 -5.35 1.80 -6.25
C ARG A 12 -5.65 0.33 -5.94
N ASP A 13 -6.06 -0.42 -6.96
CA ASP A 13 -6.34 -1.85 -6.83
C ASP A 13 -5.07 -2.70 -6.60
N LEU A 14 -5.28 -3.97 -6.26
CA LEU A 14 -4.19 -4.91 -5.99
C LEU A 14 -3.28 -5.16 -7.21
N GLN A 15 -3.82 -5.10 -8.43
CA GLN A 15 -3.04 -5.32 -9.65
C GLN A 15 -2.03 -4.19 -9.84
N TRP A 16 -2.44 -2.96 -9.58
CA TRP A 16 -1.56 -1.80 -9.61
C TRP A 16 -0.43 -1.93 -8.59
N TRP A 17 -0.73 -2.29 -7.34
CA TRP A 17 0.29 -2.46 -6.30
C TRP A 17 1.26 -3.60 -6.59
N LYS A 18 0.77 -4.72 -7.16
CA LYS A 18 1.63 -5.81 -7.64
C LYS A 18 2.61 -5.33 -8.72
N ALA A 19 2.11 -4.56 -9.69
CA ALA A 19 2.96 -3.99 -10.74
C ALA A 19 4.00 -3.02 -10.16
N PHE A 20 3.59 -2.16 -9.22
CA PHE A 20 4.48 -1.23 -8.53
C PHE A 20 5.63 -1.95 -7.83
N PHE A 21 5.33 -2.92 -6.96
CA PHE A 21 6.37 -3.67 -6.25
C PHE A 21 7.22 -4.55 -7.17
N SER A 22 6.66 -5.07 -8.26
CA SER A 22 7.42 -5.78 -9.28
C SER A 22 8.51 -4.89 -9.90
N VAL A 23 8.16 -3.66 -10.29
CA VAL A 23 9.14 -2.70 -10.81
C VAL A 23 10.20 -2.35 -9.76
N VAL A 24 9.79 -2.06 -8.52
CA VAL A 24 10.71 -1.75 -7.42
C VAL A 24 11.72 -2.90 -7.19
N ARG A 25 11.25 -4.15 -7.22
CA ARG A 25 12.09 -5.35 -7.12
C ARG A 25 13.04 -5.49 -8.30
N MET A 26 12.56 -5.27 -9.53
CA MET A 26 13.38 -5.30 -10.76
C MET A 26 14.48 -4.23 -10.75
N MET A 27 14.25 -3.09 -10.10
CA MET A 27 15.25 -2.04 -9.90
C MET A 27 16.27 -2.38 -8.80
N GLY A 28 16.16 -3.54 -8.15
CA GLY A 28 17.12 -4.05 -7.19
C GLY A 28 16.79 -3.79 -5.71
N TYR A 29 15.68 -3.12 -5.40
CA TYR A 29 15.29 -2.88 -4.01
C TYR A 29 14.82 -4.18 -3.34
N ASN A 30 15.26 -4.45 -2.11
CA ASN A 30 14.91 -5.66 -1.34
C ASN A 30 14.73 -5.40 0.16
N ASP A 31 14.52 -4.15 0.54
CA ASP A 31 14.54 -3.76 1.94
C ASP A 31 13.14 -3.41 2.44
N TRP A 32 13.04 -2.91 3.67
CA TRP A 32 11.79 -2.63 4.36
C TRP A 32 10.84 -1.72 3.57
N VAL A 33 9.54 -2.01 3.65
CA VAL A 33 8.48 -1.13 3.16
C VAL A 33 7.72 -0.63 4.38
N SER A 34 7.70 0.69 4.58
CA SER A 34 6.94 1.33 5.65
C SER A 34 5.55 1.73 5.16
N LEU A 35 4.55 1.60 6.03
CA LEU A 35 3.18 2.05 5.81
C LEU A 35 2.90 3.25 6.71
N GLU A 36 2.38 4.33 6.13
CA GLU A 36 1.85 5.49 6.84
C GLU A 36 0.37 5.63 6.51
N MET A 37 -0.48 5.81 7.53
CA MET A 37 -1.93 5.73 7.42
C MET A 37 -2.57 7.09 7.72
N GLU A 38 -3.06 7.78 6.68
CA GLU A 38 -3.64 9.14 6.77
C GLU A 38 -5.04 9.27 6.15
N ASP A 39 -5.75 8.16 5.96
CA ASP A 39 -7.14 8.19 5.48
C ASP A 39 -8.08 8.68 6.59
N LEU A 40 -8.67 9.86 6.37
CA LEU A 40 -9.60 10.49 7.31
C LEU A 40 -11.04 9.95 7.19
N THR A 41 -11.30 9.03 6.26
CA THR A 41 -12.64 8.48 6.01
C THR A 41 -12.91 7.16 6.73
N MET A 42 -11.89 6.58 7.38
CA MET A 42 -11.99 5.34 8.15
C MET A 42 -11.20 5.42 9.46
N SER A 43 -11.42 4.47 10.36
CA SER A 43 -10.59 4.37 11.56
C SER A 43 -9.16 3.97 11.20
N VAL A 44 -8.20 4.47 11.97
CA VAL A 44 -6.77 4.16 11.80
C VAL A 44 -6.53 2.65 11.81
N ASP A 45 -7.11 1.93 12.78
CA ASP A 45 -6.96 0.48 12.90
C ASP A 45 -7.49 -0.27 11.67
N ALA A 46 -8.68 0.10 11.17
CA ALA A 46 -9.26 -0.54 10.00
C ALA A 46 -8.41 -0.27 8.74
N GLY A 47 -7.89 0.95 8.61
CA GLY A 47 -7.02 1.33 7.50
C GLY A 47 -5.66 0.65 7.53
N ILE A 48 -5.05 0.49 8.71
CA ILE A 48 -3.81 -0.28 8.86
C ILE A 48 -4.04 -1.74 8.49
N VAL A 49 -5.07 -2.37 9.05
CA VAL A 49 -5.35 -3.80 8.80
C VAL A 49 -5.62 -4.07 7.32
N SER A 50 -6.47 -3.26 6.68
CA SER A 50 -6.78 -3.42 5.26
C SER A 50 -5.56 -3.16 4.37
N SER A 51 -4.79 -2.12 4.67
CA SER A 51 -3.56 -1.77 3.94
C SER A 51 -2.52 -2.88 4.04
N VAL A 52 -2.29 -3.43 5.23
CA VAL A 52 -1.35 -4.54 5.44
C VAL A 52 -1.79 -5.78 4.67
N GLN A 53 -3.08 -6.12 4.68
CA GLN A 53 -3.61 -7.24 3.89
C GLN A 53 -3.41 -7.04 2.39
N ALA A 54 -3.59 -5.81 1.89
CA ALA A 54 -3.33 -5.48 0.50
C ALA A 54 -1.83 -5.60 0.16
N LEU A 55 -0.96 -5.06 1.01
CA LEU A 55 0.50 -5.12 0.84
C LEU A 55 1.01 -6.57 0.85
N GLN A 56 0.53 -7.43 1.76
CA GLN A 56 0.90 -8.85 1.79
C GLN A 56 0.51 -9.60 0.50
N GLN A 57 -0.56 -9.19 -0.16
CA GLN A 57 -0.97 -9.77 -1.44
C GLN A 57 -0.18 -9.22 -2.64
N SER A 58 0.41 -8.03 -2.49
CA SER A 58 1.09 -7.31 -3.57
C SER A 58 2.61 -7.43 -3.53
N ILE A 59 3.19 -7.60 -2.35
CA ILE A 59 4.62 -7.83 -2.14
C ILE A 59 4.84 -9.35 -2.16
N SER A 60 5.19 -9.90 -3.31
CA SER A 60 5.67 -11.27 -3.43
C SER A 60 7.02 -11.42 -2.71
N GLN A 61 7.17 -12.45 -1.88
CA GLN A 61 8.48 -12.86 -1.34
C GLN A 61 9.42 -13.34 -2.45
#